data_AF-A0A379XYM6-F1
#
_entry.id   AF-A0A379XYM6-F1
#
_cell.length_a   1.000
_cell.length_b   1.000
_cell.length_c   1.000
_cell.angle_alpha   90.00
_cell.angle_beta   90.00
_cell.angle_gamma   90.00
#
_symmetry.space_group_name_H-M   'P 1'
#
loop_
_entity.id
_entity.type
_entity.pdbx_description
1 polymer ?
#
loop_
_entity_poly.entity_id
_entity_poly.type
_entity_poly.pdbx_seq_one_letter_code
_entity_poly.pdbx_strand_id
1 'polypeptide(L)'
;MSEWALTRLRDTPLTSSSPRSRGGAYLGAEALDQGIDAMVSSWSRAAPNTIPTAAKAGGNYLSSLLVGSEARRHGYQEGIALDVNGYISEGAGENLFEVKDGILFTPPFTSSALPGITRDAIIKLAKDLDIEVREQVLSRESLYLADEVFMSGTAAEITPVRSVDGIQVGEGRCGPITKRIQQAFFGLFTGETEDKWGWLDQVNQ
;
A
#
# COMPACT_ATOMS: atom_id res chain seq x y z
N MET A 1 27.96 5.49 39.51
CA MET A 1 28.04 6.97 39.49
C MET A 1 29.47 7.36 39.16
N SER A 2 29.69 8.03 38.03
CA SER A 2 30.87 8.87 37.84
C SER A 2 30.48 10.08 36.98
N GLU A 3 30.87 11.23 37.48
CA GLU A 3 30.22 12.53 37.39
C GLU A 3 30.80 13.39 36.24
N TRP A 4 31.05 12.76 35.09
CA TRP A 4 31.80 13.38 33.98
C TRP A 4 31.01 13.51 32.66
N ALA A 5 29.77 13.01 32.60
CA ALA A 5 28.95 13.03 31.39
C ALA A 5 27.91 14.17 31.32
N LEU A 6 27.77 15.01 32.36
CA LEU A 6 26.67 15.97 32.48
C LEU A 6 26.98 17.43 32.10
N THR A 7 28.22 17.76 31.72
CA THR A 7 28.65 19.16 31.55
C THR A 7 28.70 19.65 30.10
N ARG A 8 28.28 18.85 29.09
CA ARG A 8 28.25 19.28 27.67
C ARG A 8 26.85 19.46 27.06
N LEU A 9 25.82 19.68 27.88
CA LEU A 9 24.45 19.85 27.39
C LEU A 9 23.82 21.21 27.67
N ARG A 10 24.58 22.23 28.11
CA ARG A 10 23.99 23.52 28.55
C ARG A 10 24.02 24.68 27.56
N ASP A 11 24.79 24.65 26.48
CA ASP A 11 24.95 25.83 25.61
C ASP A 11 24.63 25.58 24.12
N THR A 12 23.52 24.89 23.82
CA THR A 12 22.98 24.90 22.45
C THR A 12 21.65 25.66 22.44
N PRO A 13 21.52 26.79 21.73
CA PRO A 13 20.25 27.48 21.65
C PRO A 13 19.25 26.60 20.91
N LEU A 14 18.24 26.14 21.63
CA LEU A 14 17.08 25.43 21.08
C LEU A 14 16.20 26.43 20.32
N THR A 15 16.58 26.75 19.08
CA THR A 15 15.60 27.16 18.07
C THR A 15 14.91 25.89 17.57
N SER A 16 13.92 25.41 18.35
CA SER A 16 13.03 24.35 17.91
C SER A 16 12.02 24.89 16.91
N SER A 17 12.46 25.11 15.66
CA SER A 17 11.53 24.98 14.54
C SER A 17 11.23 23.47 14.37
N SER A 18 10.44 22.92 15.27
CA SER A 18 9.80 21.63 15.05
C SER A 18 8.98 21.76 13.77
N PRO A 19 9.27 21.00 12.70
CA PRO A 19 8.28 20.84 11.66
C PRO A 19 7.15 20.08 12.32
N ARG A 20 6.04 20.78 12.59
CA ARG A 20 4.72 20.14 12.76
C ARG A 20 4.61 19.08 11.68
N SER A 21 4.54 17.81 12.06
CA SER A 21 4.06 16.76 11.16
C SER A 21 2.58 17.04 10.92
N ARG A 22 2.29 17.90 9.94
CA ARG A 22 0.99 17.91 9.27
C ARG A 22 0.88 16.53 8.62
N GLY A 23 -0.17 15.79 8.95
CA GLY A 23 -0.37 14.41 8.49
C GLY A 23 -0.17 14.28 6.99
N GLY A 24 0.99 13.76 6.60
CA GLY A 24 1.27 13.33 5.23
C GLY A 24 0.95 11.86 5.12
N ALA A 25 0.45 11.43 3.96
CA ALA A 25 0.19 10.02 3.66
C ALA A 25 1.46 9.17 3.91
N TYR A 26 1.27 7.91 4.30
CA TYR A 26 2.36 6.98 4.68
C TYR A 26 3.49 6.89 3.64
N LEU A 27 3.14 6.97 2.36
CA LEU A 27 4.06 6.87 1.23
C LEU A 27 4.60 8.22 0.73
N GLY A 28 4.28 9.31 1.42
CA GLY A 28 4.69 10.69 1.08
C GLY A 28 3.50 11.57 0.72
N ALA A 29 3.65 12.88 0.93
CA ALA A 29 2.56 13.85 0.72
C ALA A 29 2.03 13.91 -0.73
N GLU A 30 2.88 13.56 -1.70
CA GLU A 30 2.54 13.59 -3.14
C GLU A 30 2.14 12.20 -3.68
N ALA A 31 2.21 11.15 -2.85
CA ALA A 31 2.04 9.77 -3.29
C ALA A 31 0.63 9.47 -3.82
N LEU A 32 -0.40 10.06 -3.19
CA LEU A 32 -1.80 9.85 -3.59
C LEU A 32 -2.11 10.43 -4.99
N ASP A 33 -1.42 11.51 -5.37
CA ASP A 33 -1.66 12.22 -6.63
C ASP A 33 -0.72 11.79 -7.76
N GLN A 34 0.58 11.69 -7.48
CA GLN A 34 1.61 11.41 -8.48
C GLN A 34 1.94 9.92 -8.63
N GLY A 35 1.57 9.11 -7.64
CA GLY A 35 1.97 7.72 -7.54
C GLY A 35 3.43 7.52 -7.11
N ILE A 36 3.76 6.28 -6.79
CA ILE A 36 5.08 5.86 -6.30
C ILE A 36 5.82 4.94 -7.27
N ASP A 37 7.12 4.84 -7.10
CA ASP A 37 7.98 3.87 -7.77
C ASP A 37 8.15 2.65 -6.85
N ALA A 38 7.72 1.49 -7.33
CA ALA A 38 7.78 0.24 -6.58
C ALA A 38 8.88 -0.69 -7.12
N MET A 39 9.33 -1.62 -6.29
CA MET A 39 10.33 -2.63 -6.68
C MET A 39 9.87 -4.02 -6.27
N VAL A 40 10.00 -5.00 -7.14
CA VAL A 40 9.81 -6.39 -6.76
C VAL A 40 11.00 -6.84 -5.91
N SER A 41 10.72 -7.15 -4.65
CA SER A 41 11.68 -7.54 -3.62
C SER A 41 12.30 -8.91 -3.91
N SER A 42 13.53 -9.11 -3.45
CA SER A 42 14.20 -10.42 -3.45
C SER A 42 13.74 -11.33 -2.30
N TRP A 43 13.07 -10.76 -1.29
CA TRP A 43 12.43 -11.50 -0.20
C TRP A 43 10.99 -11.87 -0.55
N SER A 44 10.66 -13.17 -0.44
CA SER A 44 9.30 -13.69 -0.58
C SER A 44 8.48 -13.54 0.71
N ARG A 45 7.15 -13.58 0.56
CA ARG A 45 6.19 -13.74 1.66
C ARG A 45 6.25 -15.13 2.27
N ALA A 46 5.71 -15.25 3.49
CA ALA A 46 5.66 -16.52 4.21
C ALA A 46 4.86 -17.57 3.41
N ALA A 47 5.35 -18.81 3.39
CA ALA A 47 4.66 -19.91 2.74
C ALA A 47 3.34 -20.25 3.47
N PRO A 48 2.31 -20.74 2.77
CA PRO A 48 1.13 -21.32 3.40
C PRO A 48 1.50 -22.37 4.46
N ASN A 49 0.72 -22.44 5.54
CA ASN A 49 0.92 -23.40 6.65
C ASN A 49 2.26 -23.26 7.42
N THR A 50 2.91 -22.09 7.37
CA THR A 50 4.09 -21.78 8.21
C THR A 50 3.74 -20.76 9.30
N ILE A 51 3.56 -19.50 8.92
CA ILE A 51 3.07 -18.42 9.78
C ILE A 51 1.78 -17.90 9.13
N PRO A 52 0.63 -17.87 9.83
CA PRO A 52 -0.64 -17.50 9.22
C PRO A 52 -0.66 -16.07 8.69
N THR A 53 -0.63 -15.90 7.37
CA THR A 53 -0.67 -14.60 6.68
C THR A 53 -2.03 -13.93 6.76
N ALA A 54 -3.10 -14.69 7.03
CA ALA A 54 -4.43 -14.16 7.31
C ALA A 54 -4.52 -13.44 8.67
N ALA A 55 -3.56 -13.64 9.56
CA ALA A 55 -3.50 -12.97 10.87
C ALA A 55 -2.56 -11.76 10.81
N LYS A 56 -3.00 -10.60 11.32
CA LYS A 56 -2.16 -9.41 11.44
C LYS A 56 -1.32 -9.45 12.73
N ALA A 57 -0.39 -10.40 12.81
CA ALA A 57 0.45 -10.62 13.98
C ALA A 57 1.79 -9.87 13.90
N GLY A 58 2.31 -9.40 15.04
CA GLY A 58 3.56 -8.61 15.08
C GLY A 58 4.78 -9.32 14.49
N GLY A 59 4.91 -10.64 14.69
CA GLY A 59 6.03 -11.42 14.14
C GLY A 59 6.07 -11.46 12.60
N ASN A 60 4.92 -11.30 11.93
CA ASN A 60 4.83 -11.33 10.47
C ASN A 60 5.60 -10.15 9.84
N TYR A 61 5.68 -9.02 10.56
CA TYR A 61 6.31 -7.79 10.08
C TYR A 61 7.83 -7.89 9.91
N LEU A 62 8.49 -8.96 10.36
CA LEU A 62 9.88 -9.22 9.98
C LEU A 62 10.02 -9.43 8.46
N SER A 63 9.06 -10.09 7.82
CA SER A 63 9.02 -10.22 6.35
C SER A 63 8.80 -8.85 5.70
N SER A 64 7.81 -8.10 6.17
CA SER A 64 7.51 -6.74 5.69
C SER A 64 8.71 -5.79 5.81
N LEU A 65 9.45 -5.85 6.92
CA LEU A 65 10.65 -5.05 7.14
C LEU A 65 11.72 -5.34 6.09
N LEU A 66 11.96 -6.61 5.77
CA LEU A 66 12.97 -7.00 4.77
C LEU A 66 12.58 -6.49 3.38
N VAL A 67 11.34 -6.76 2.96
CA VAL A 67 10.77 -6.32 1.67
C VAL A 67 10.85 -4.79 1.53
N GLY A 68 10.29 -4.07 2.49
CA GLY A 68 10.19 -2.61 2.42
C GLY A 68 11.54 -1.92 2.56
N SER A 69 12.43 -2.42 3.43
CA SER A 69 13.75 -1.83 3.61
C SER A 69 14.67 -2.06 2.40
N GLU A 70 14.52 -3.19 1.70
CA GLU A 70 15.26 -3.45 0.47
C GLU A 70 14.90 -2.46 -0.63
N ALA A 71 13.60 -2.25 -0.90
CA ALA A 71 13.13 -1.28 -1.88
C ALA A 71 13.64 0.14 -1.58
N ARG A 72 13.51 0.57 -0.32
CA ARG A 72 13.98 1.88 0.14
C ARG A 72 15.50 2.06 0.01
N ARG A 73 16.29 1.02 0.28
CA ARG A 73 17.75 1.05 0.06
C ARG A 73 18.13 1.21 -1.41
N HIS A 74 17.29 0.75 -2.34
CA HIS A 74 17.50 0.90 -3.78
C HIS A 74 16.81 2.13 -4.38
N GLY A 75 16.26 3.03 -3.55
CA GLY A 75 15.68 4.31 -4.00
C GLY A 75 14.21 4.26 -4.38
N TYR A 76 13.52 3.15 -4.14
CA TYR A 76 12.08 3.00 -4.36
C TYR A 76 11.29 3.34 -3.08
N GLN A 77 10.03 3.75 -3.21
CA GLN A 77 9.20 4.11 -2.06
C GLN A 77 8.64 2.85 -1.37
N GLU A 78 8.32 1.79 -2.11
CA GLU A 78 7.81 0.54 -1.52
C GLU A 78 8.22 -0.73 -2.29
N GLY A 79 8.28 -1.85 -1.57
CA GLY A 79 8.58 -3.17 -2.11
C GLY A 79 7.32 -4.01 -2.35
N ILE A 80 7.25 -4.68 -3.50
CA ILE A 80 6.28 -5.72 -3.84
C ILE A 80 6.91 -7.08 -3.57
N ALA A 81 6.28 -7.90 -2.74
CA ALA A 81 6.74 -9.25 -2.47
C ALA A 81 6.02 -10.27 -3.34
N LEU A 82 6.76 -11.30 -3.74
CA LEU A 82 6.20 -12.50 -4.36
C LEU A 82 5.89 -13.54 -3.27
N ASP A 83 4.97 -14.46 -3.55
CA ASP A 83 4.82 -15.68 -2.78
C ASP A 83 5.99 -16.65 -3.06
N VAL A 84 5.99 -17.80 -2.39
CA VAL A 84 7.05 -18.82 -2.58
C VAL A 84 6.99 -19.55 -3.92
N ASN A 85 5.91 -19.36 -4.69
CA ASN A 85 5.73 -19.94 -6.02
C ASN A 85 6.17 -18.96 -7.13
N GLY A 86 6.57 -17.73 -6.78
CA GLY A 86 6.96 -16.69 -7.73
C GLY A 86 5.80 -15.86 -8.27
N TYR A 87 4.59 -15.98 -7.71
CA TYR A 87 3.44 -15.16 -8.06
C TYR A 87 3.37 -13.91 -7.17
N ILE A 88 2.65 -12.89 -7.63
CA ILE A 88 2.47 -11.65 -6.86
C ILE A 88 1.69 -11.97 -5.58
N SER A 89 2.22 -11.52 -4.46
CA SER A 89 1.54 -11.56 -3.17
C SER A 89 0.92 -10.21 -2.85
N GLU A 90 1.72 -9.26 -2.36
CA GLU A 90 1.29 -7.93 -1.93
C GLU A 90 2.51 -7.03 -1.67
N GLY A 91 2.29 -5.76 -1.32
CA GLY A 91 3.33 -4.83 -0.87
C GLY A 91 3.87 -5.16 0.52
N ALA A 92 4.84 -4.37 1.02
CA ALA A 92 5.39 -4.56 2.37
C ALA A 92 4.30 -4.52 3.45
N GLY A 93 3.35 -3.60 3.35
CA GLY A 93 2.24 -3.39 4.28
C GLY A 93 0.87 -3.20 3.64
N GLU A 94 0.77 -3.34 2.31
CA GLU A 94 -0.36 -2.96 1.49
C GLU A 94 -0.77 -4.12 0.57
N ASN A 95 -2.07 -4.30 0.29
CA ASN A 95 -2.50 -5.18 -0.79
C ASN A 95 -2.25 -4.54 -2.16
N LEU A 96 -2.11 -5.37 -3.20
CA LEU A 96 -1.80 -4.94 -4.56
C LEU A 96 -3.00 -5.17 -5.50
N PHE A 97 -3.25 -4.20 -6.38
CA PHE A 97 -4.20 -4.27 -7.47
C PHE A 97 -3.54 -3.94 -8.82
N GLU A 98 -4.00 -4.62 -9.85
CA GLU A 98 -3.68 -4.31 -11.25
C GLU A 98 -4.99 -3.95 -11.99
N VAL A 99 -4.89 -3.08 -12.97
CA VAL A 99 -5.96 -2.80 -13.93
C VAL A 99 -5.47 -3.21 -15.30
N LYS A 100 -6.25 -4.05 -15.99
CA LYS A 100 -5.98 -4.43 -17.36
C LYS A 100 -7.27 -4.48 -18.18
N ASP A 101 -7.28 -3.80 -19.31
CA ASP A 101 -8.42 -3.75 -20.25
C ASP A 101 -9.74 -3.37 -19.55
N GLY A 102 -9.66 -2.45 -18.58
CA GLY A 102 -10.81 -1.98 -17.81
C GLY A 102 -11.25 -2.89 -16.65
N ILE A 103 -10.58 -4.02 -16.43
CA ILE A 103 -10.89 -5.00 -15.39
C ILE A 103 -9.92 -4.84 -14.22
N LEU A 104 -10.44 -4.89 -13.00
CA LEU A 104 -9.66 -4.82 -11.77
C LEU A 104 -9.24 -6.21 -11.31
N PHE A 105 -7.95 -6.41 -11.10
CA PHE A 105 -7.35 -7.66 -10.64
C PHE A 105 -6.70 -7.49 -9.28
N THR A 106 -6.76 -8.53 -8.45
CA THR A 106 -5.99 -8.59 -7.19
C THR A 106 -5.70 -10.04 -6.81
N PRO A 107 -4.54 -10.35 -6.20
CA PRO A 107 -4.24 -11.69 -5.72
C PRO A 107 -5.24 -12.19 -4.67
N PRO A 108 -5.58 -13.50 -4.65
CA PRO A 108 -6.34 -14.10 -3.57
C PRO A 108 -5.51 -14.21 -2.29
N PHE A 109 -6.14 -14.41 -1.13
CA PHE A 109 -5.44 -14.60 0.15
C PHE A 109 -4.51 -15.81 0.15
N THR A 110 -4.78 -16.80 -0.70
CA THR A 110 -3.94 -17.99 -0.88
C THR A 110 -2.59 -17.69 -1.52
N SER A 111 -2.40 -16.51 -2.12
CA SER A 111 -1.11 -15.99 -2.58
C SER A 111 -0.32 -15.31 -1.44
N SER A 112 -0.47 -15.79 -0.21
CA SER A 112 0.18 -15.26 1.00
C SER A 112 -0.14 -13.79 1.33
N ALA A 113 -1.21 -13.23 0.76
CA ALA A 113 -1.65 -11.85 0.99
C ALA A 113 -2.57 -11.74 2.21
N LEU A 114 -2.46 -10.66 2.98
CA LEU A 114 -3.35 -10.38 4.10
C LEU A 114 -4.77 -10.03 3.58
N PRO A 115 -5.86 -10.53 4.21
CA PRO A 115 -7.22 -10.07 3.93
C PRO A 115 -7.45 -8.62 4.38
N GLY A 116 -6.97 -7.65 3.61
CA GLY A 116 -7.08 -6.23 3.95
C GLY A 116 -8.50 -5.71 3.90
N ILE A 117 -8.87 -4.91 4.90
CA ILE A 117 -10.19 -4.27 4.97
C ILE A 117 -10.33 -3.20 3.88
N THR A 118 -9.28 -2.43 3.61
CA THR A 118 -9.27 -1.47 2.49
C THR A 118 -9.44 -2.18 1.15
N ARG A 119 -8.81 -3.35 0.96
CA ARG A 119 -9.00 -4.20 -0.22
C ARG A 119 -10.45 -4.64 -0.38
N ASP A 120 -11.09 -5.14 0.70
CA ASP A 120 -12.51 -5.51 0.67
C ASP A 120 -13.41 -4.32 0.30
N ALA A 121 -13.16 -3.16 0.90
CA ALA A 121 -13.89 -1.94 0.58
C ALA A 121 -13.74 -1.54 -0.90
N ILE A 122 -12.53 -1.60 -1.44
CA ILE A 122 -12.25 -1.32 -2.86
C ILE A 122 -13.00 -2.28 -3.77
N ILE A 123 -13.02 -3.58 -3.46
CA ILE A 123 -13.75 -4.58 -4.28
C ILE A 123 -15.25 -4.27 -4.30
N LYS A 124 -15.82 -3.87 -3.17
CA LYS A 124 -17.24 -3.48 -3.07
C LYS A 124 -17.54 -2.19 -3.82
N LEU A 125 -16.70 -1.16 -3.66
CA LEU A 125 -16.82 0.10 -4.40
C LEU A 125 -16.65 -0.10 -5.91
N ALA A 126 -15.70 -0.93 -6.34
CA ALA A 126 -15.47 -1.24 -7.75
C ALA A 126 -16.72 -1.87 -8.38
N LYS A 127 -17.38 -2.81 -7.68
CA LYS A 127 -18.64 -3.41 -8.13
C LYS A 127 -19.77 -2.39 -8.21
N ASP A 128 -19.86 -1.46 -7.25
CA ASP A 128 -20.86 -0.37 -7.27
C ASP A 128 -20.62 0.64 -8.41
N LEU A 129 -19.37 0.74 -8.88
CA LEU A 129 -18.93 1.56 -10.01
C LEU A 129 -19.00 0.83 -11.37
N ASP A 130 -19.62 -0.36 -11.42
CA ASP A 130 -19.70 -1.24 -12.60
C ASP A 130 -18.32 -1.63 -13.18
N ILE A 131 -17.32 -1.78 -12.31
CA ILE A 131 -15.98 -2.26 -12.68
C ILE A 131 -15.93 -3.77 -12.39
N GLU A 132 -15.61 -4.57 -13.41
CA GLU A 132 -15.41 -6.01 -13.23
C GLU A 132 -14.20 -6.27 -12.31
N VAL A 133 -14.36 -7.15 -11.33
CA VAL A 133 -13.30 -7.53 -10.39
C VAL A 133 -12.97 -9.01 -10.52
N ARG A 134 -11.69 -9.34 -10.69
CA ARG A 134 -11.16 -10.70 -10.74
C ARG A 134 -10.13 -10.93 -9.65
N GLU A 135 -10.50 -11.76 -8.68
CA GLU A 135 -9.58 -12.26 -7.66
C GLU A 135 -8.89 -13.51 -8.19
N GLN A 136 -7.64 -13.40 -8.64
CA GLN A 136 -6.88 -14.50 -9.26
C GLN A 136 -5.39 -14.35 -9.02
N VAL A 137 -4.66 -15.45 -9.20
CA VAL A 137 -3.19 -15.44 -9.14
C VAL A 137 -2.64 -14.58 -10.29
N LEU A 138 -1.65 -13.75 -9.99
CA LEU A 138 -1.00 -12.84 -10.93
C LEU A 138 0.50 -13.16 -11.03
N SER A 139 1.02 -13.19 -12.25
CA SER A 139 2.43 -13.44 -12.56
C SER A 139 3.28 -12.21 -12.31
N ARG A 140 4.56 -12.31 -11.95
CA ARG A 140 5.42 -11.14 -11.74
C ARG A 140 5.38 -10.15 -12.91
N GLU A 141 5.42 -10.65 -14.13
CA GLU A 141 5.45 -9.87 -15.36
C GLU A 141 4.15 -9.13 -15.68
N SER A 142 3.03 -9.47 -15.05
CA SER A 142 1.77 -8.74 -15.27
C SER A 142 1.86 -7.30 -14.80
N LEU A 143 2.69 -7.01 -13.78
CA LEU A 143 2.97 -5.66 -13.30
C LEU A 143 3.49 -4.73 -14.40
N TYR A 144 4.24 -5.27 -15.37
CA TYR A 144 4.82 -4.49 -16.47
C TYR A 144 3.89 -4.40 -17.69
N LEU A 145 2.82 -5.20 -17.71
CA LEU A 145 1.85 -5.27 -18.80
C LEU A 145 0.50 -4.63 -18.44
N ALA A 146 0.27 -4.36 -17.16
CA ALA A 146 -0.90 -3.70 -16.62
C ALA A 146 -1.01 -2.25 -17.12
N ASP A 147 -2.24 -1.79 -17.30
CA ASP A 147 -2.51 -0.40 -17.69
C ASP A 147 -2.39 0.53 -16.47
N GLU A 148 -2.76 0.03 -15.28
CA GLU A 148 -2.58 0.71 -14.00
C GLU A 148 -2.19 -0.30 -12.90
N VAL A 149 -1.44 0.16 -11.91
CA VAL A 149 -1.13 -0.61 -10.69
C VAL A 149 -1.33 0.33 -9.50
N PHE A 150 -1.88 -0.18 -8.40
CA PHE A 150 -1.99 0.60 -7.17
C PHE A 150 -1.96 -0.30 -5.93
N MET A 151 -1.59 0.31 -4.81
CA MET A 151 -1.55 -0.33 -3.49
C MET A 151 -2.71 0.15 -2.61
N SER A 152 -3.15 -0.70 -1.69
CA SER A 152 -4.20 -0.37 -0.74
C SER A 152 -3.89 -0.79 0.69
N GLY A 153 -4.27 0.05 1.66
CA GLY A 153 -4.13 -0.27 3.08
C GLY A 153 -4.69 0.85 3.95
N THR A 154 -4.84 0.62 5.26
CA THR A 154 -5.37 1.67 6.14
C THR A 154 -4.45 2.89 6.20
N ALA A 155 -3.13 2.68 6.21
CA ALA A 155 -2.15 3.78 6.27
C ALA A 155 -1.79 4.34 4.89
N ALA A 156 -1.77 3.48 3.87
CA ALA A 156 -1.46 3.85 2.48
C ALA A 156 -2.69 4.32 1.69
N GLU A 157 -3.89 4.17 2.26
CA GLU A 157 -5.17 4.43 1.64
C GLU A 157 -5.29 3.74 0.28
N ILE A 158 -5.28 4.51 -0.81
CA ILE A 158 -5.22 4.02 -2.18
C ILE A 158 -4.10 4.79 -2.88
N THR A 159 -2.94 4.17 -3.01
CA THR A 159 -1.75 4.83 -3.56
C THR A 159 -1.42 4.28 -4.96
N PRO A 160 -1.43 5.11 -6.02
CA PRO A 160 -1.05 4.68 -7.37
C PRO A 160 0.42 4.27 -7.44
N VAL A 161 0.74 3.30 -8.29
CA VAL A 161 2.11 2.88 -8.61
C VAL A 161 2.40 3.26 -10.05
N ARG A 162 3.32 4.22 -10.24
CA ARG A 162 3.65 4.79 -11.56
C ARG A 162 4.77 4.04 -12.27
N SER A 163 5.60 3.31 -11.53
CA SER A 163 6.63 2.43 -12.10
C SER A 163 6.88 1.22 -11.21
N VAL A 164 7.29 0.10 -11.81
CA VAL A 164 7.73 -1.11 -11.12
C VAL A 164 9.08 -1.54 -11.70
N ASP A 165 10.09 -1.73 -10.85
CA ASP A 165 11.46 -2.09 -11.26
C ASP A 165 12.08 -1.11 -12.29
N GLY A 166 11.67 0.16 -12.23
CA GLY A 166 12.08 1.20 -13.18
C GLY A 166 11.36 1.14 -14.53
N ILE A 167 10.44 0.20 -14.73
CA ILE A 167 9.56 0.13 -15.90
C ILE A 167 8.30 0.94 -15.60
N GLN A 168 7.99 1.89 -16.48
CA GLN A 168 6.81 2.74 -16.34
C GLN A 168 5.51 1.91 -16.48
N VAL A 169 4.56 2.15 -15.59
CA VAL A 169 3.20 1.59 -15.67
C VAL A 169 2.31 2.59 -16.40
N GLY A 170 1.67 2.17 -17.48
CA GLY A 170 0.80 3.02 -18.30
C GLY A 170 1.47 4.36 -18.66
N GLU A 171 0.82 5.47 -18.31
CA GLU A 171 1.30 6.83 -18.56
C GLU A 171 2.25 7.39 -17.46
N GLY A 172 2.65 6.58 -16.47
CA GLY A 172 3.56 7.03 -15.39
C GLY A 172 2.91 8.01 -14.41
N ARG A 173 1.59 7.93 -14.25
CA ARG A 173 0.77 8.77 -13.35
C ARG A 173 -0.44 7.98 -12.87
N CYS A 174 -1.22 8.55 -11.94
CA CYS A 174 -2.49 7.96 -11.53
C CYS A 174 -3.41 7.72 -12.73
N GLY A 175 -3.82 6.46 -12.91
CA GLY A 175 -4.68 6.04 -14.00
C GLY A 175 -6.17 6.30 -13.74
N PRO A 176 -7.01 6.26 -14.79
CA PRO A 176 -8.42 6.61 -14.69
C PRO A 176 -9.24 5.71 -13.75
N ILE A 177 -9.02 4.39 -13.72
CA ILE A 177 -9.76 3.48 -12.84
C ILE A 177 -9.31 3.66 -11.40
N THR A 178 -8.00 3.77 -11.15
CA THR A 178 -7.45 4.08 -9.83
C THR A 178 -8.05 5.36 -9.29
N LYS A 179 -8.13 6.42 -10.12
CA LYS A 179 -8.72 7.70 -9.73
C LYS A 179 -10.21 7.61 -9.40
N ARG A 180 -10.99 6.85 -10.18
CA ARG A 180 -12.43 6.62 -9.89
C ARG A 180 -12.62 5.94 -8.53
N ILE A 181 -11.81 4.92 -8.24
CA ILE A 181 -11.87 4.20 -6.96
C ILE A 181 -11.41 5.11 -5.81
N GLN A 182 -10.33 5.89 -5.98
CA GLN A 182 -9.90 6.91 -5.01
C GLN A 182 -11.01 7.90 -4.69
N GLN A 183 -11.64 8.47 -5.70
CA GLN A 183 -12.74 9.44 -5.53
C GLN A 183 -13.92 8.81 -4.79
N ALA A 184 -14.32 7.60 -5.16
CA ALA A 184 -15.41 6.90 -4.47
C ALA A 184 -15.05 6.60 -3.01
N PHE A 185 -13.82 6.18 -2.72
CA PHE A 185 -13.35 5.90 -1.38
C PHE A 185 -13.31 7.16 -0.50
N PHE A 186 -12.67 8.24 -0.97
CA PHE A 186 -12.60 9.49 -0.20
C PHE A 186 -13.94 10.22 -0.13
N GLY A 187 -14.80 10.02 -1.13
CA GLY A 187 -16.17 10.53 -1.18
C GLY A 187 -17.05 10.03 -0.02
N LEU A 188 -16.70 8.91 0.62
CA LEU A 188 -17.38 8.43 1.83
C LEU A 188 -17.26 9.45 2.97
N PHE A 189 -16.12 10.14 3.08
CA PHE A 189 -15.86 11.10 4.16
C PHE A 189 -16.38 12.50 3.85
N THR A 190 -16.72 12.80 2.60
CA THR A 190 -17.32 14.08 2.17
C THR A 190 -18.84 13.99 1.96
N GLY A 191 -19.38 12.76 1.93
CA GLY A 191 -20.80 12.49 1.65
C GLY A 191 -21.13 12.44 0.15
N GLU A 192 -20.14 12.54 -0.74
CA GLU A 192 -20.32 12.36 -2.19
C GLU A 192 -20.59 10.90 -2.54
N THR A 193 -20.02 9.96 -1.77
CA THR A 193 -20.31 8.53 -1.86
C THR A 193 -21.22 8.14 -0.71
N GLU A 194 -22.37 7.55 -1.04
CA GLU A 194 -23.28 6.99 -0.03
C GLU A 194 -22.64 5.79 0.69
N ASP A 195 -22.65 5.80 2.01
CA ASP A 195 -22.21 4.66 2.83
C ASP A 195 -23.30 3.57 2.88
N LYS A 196 -23.42 2.80 1.79
CA LYS A 196 -24.39 1.69 1.66
C LYS A 196 -24.10 0.51 2.60
N TRP A 197 -22.90 0.46 3.19
CA TRP A 197 -22.40 -0.69 3.95
C TRP A 197 -22.29 -0.42 5.45
N GLY A 198 -22.52 0.82 5.91
CA GLY A 198 -22.38 1.19 7.31
C GLY A 198 -20.93 1.10 7.79
N TRP A 199 -19.97 1.56 6.97
CA TRP A 199 -18.56 1.60 7.32
C TRP A 199 -18.18 2.73 8.27
N LEU A 200 -18.96 3.81 8.29
CA LEU A 200 -18.67 4.98 9.12
C LEU A 200 -19.33 4.87 10.50
N ASP A 201 -18.52 4.51 11.50
CA ASP A 201 -18.92 4.50 12.90
C ASP A 201 -18.70 5.88 13.55
N GLN A 202 -19.73 6.41 14.20
CA GLN A 202 -19.65 7.74 14.83
C GLN A 202 -18.99 7.65 16.21
N VAL A 203 -17.96 8.45 16.44
CA VAL A 203 -17.15 8.41 17.68
C VAL A 203 -17.93 8.80 18.95
N ASN A 204 -18.92 9.70 18.84
CA ASN A 204 -19.58 10.33 19.99
C ASN A 204 -21.11 10.22 19.95
N GLN A 205 -21.66 9.00 19.90
CA GLN A 205 -23.09 8.83 20.22
C GLN A 205 -23.37 9.09 21.71
#